data_AF-H0HPP3-F1
#
_entry.id   AF-H0HPP3-F1
#
_cell.length_a   1.000
_cell.length_b   1.000
_cell.length_c   1.000
_cell.angle_alpha   90.00
_cell.angle_beta   90.00
_cell.angle_gamma   90.00
#
_symmetry.space_group_name_H-M   'P 1'
#
loop_
_entity.id
_entity.type
_entity.pdbx_description
1 polymer ?
#
loop_
_entity_poly.entity_id
_entity_poly.type
_entity_poly.pdbx_seq_one_letter_code
_entity_poly.pdbx_strand_id
1 'polypeptide(L)'
;MQTWLVHMRNPRRLAGELDPKSFWVGQILFAGMVASALAHPILLVTLAWLTMHIAVGGTLSTWQSSLLWIDSVNIALGYASFMALGSMGMEKGEKEGLWKVYLFTPVYWAMLSYAAWWALFQLFRRPHHWDKTPHRSAGPRIVVRGEAHSLAVAPGRLASGPARIPKPARPSPR
;
A
#
# COMPACT_ATOMS: atom_id res chain seq x y z
N MET A 1 1.48 -8.92 -1.06
CA MET A 1 2.00 -10.25 -1.46
C MET A 1 0.88 -11.27 -1.64
N GLN A 2 0.03 -11.53 -0.64
CA GLN A 2 -1.07 -12.51 -0.75
C GLN A 2 -2.06 -12.22 -1.90
N THR A 3 -2.51 -10.97 -2.09
CA THR A 3 -3.41 -10.61 -3.20
C THR A 3 -2.79 -10.92 -4.58
N TRP A 4 -1.51 -10.59 -4.74
CA TRP A 4 -0.77 -10.90 -5.96
C TRP A 4 -0.64 -12.41 -6.16
N LEU A 5 -0.33 -13.19 -5.12
CA LEU A 5 -0.29 -14.66 -5.20
C LEU A 5 -1.63 -15.28 -5.58
N VAL A 6 -2.75 -14.74 -5.08
CA VAL A 6 -4.09 -15.22 -5.44
C VAL A 6 -4.36 -14.97 -6.93
N HIS A 7 -4.02 -13.80 -7.45
CA HIS A 7 -4.17 -13.49 -8.88
C HIS A 7 -3.17 -14.28 -9.76
N MET A 8 -1.98 -14.56 -9.25
CA MET A 8 -0.98 -15.40 -9.92
C MET A 8 -1.25 -16.90 -9.83
N ARG A 9 -2.31 -17.34 -9.13
CA ARG A 9 -2.70 -18.76 -9.10
C ARG A 9 -3.14 -19.28 -10.46
N ASN A 10 -3.64 -18.41 -11.34
CA ASN A 10 -4.00 -18.76 -12.71
C ASN A 10 -3.63 -17.63 -13.68
N PRO A 11 -2.31 -17.45 -13.96
CA PRO A 11 -1.80 -16.27 -14.65
C PRO A 11 -2.27 -16.19 -16.10
N ARG A 12 -2.59 -17.34 -16.72
CA ARG A 12 -3.12 -17.42 -18.09
C ARG A 12 -4.50 -16.80 -18.21
N ARG A 13 -5.35 -16.95 -17.19
CA ARG A 13 -6.67 -16.33 -17.15
C ARG A 13 -6.56 -14.81 -16.98
N LEU A 14 -5.69 -14.36 -16.07
CA LEU A 14 -5.44 -12.94 -15.86
C LEU A 14 -4.83 -12.27 -17.10
N ALA A 15 -3.90 -12.94 -17.79
CA ALA A 15 -3.33 -12.46 -19.04
C ALA A 15 -4.32 -12.50 -20.23
N GLY A 16 -5.41 -13.26 -20.12
CA GLY A 16 -6.53 -13.21 -21.07
C GLY A 16 -7.55 -12.11 -20.77
N GLU A 17 -7.60 -11.64 -19.52
CA GLU A 17 -8.48 -10.54 -19.07
C GLU A 17 -7.80 -9.16 -19.14
N LEU A 18 -6.47 -9.11 -19.27
CA LEU A 18 -5.65 -7.90 -19.35
C LEU A 18 -4.86 -7.84 -20.66
N ASP A 19 -4.58 -6.62 -21.14
CA ASP A 19 -3.59 -6.43 -22.20
C ASP A 19 -2.22 -6.98 -21.76
N PRO A 20 -1.47 -7.69 -22.63
CA PRO A 20 -0.16 -8.27 -22.27
C PRO A 20 0.82 -7.23 -21.73
N LYS A 21 0.76 -6.00 -22.24
CA LYS A 21 1.57 -4.87 -21.75
C LYS A 21 1.24 -4.54 -20.28
N SER A 22 -0.04 -4.42 -19.96
CA SER A 22 -0.52 -4.11 -18.61
C SER A 22 -0.18 -5.24 -17.63
N PHE A 23 -0.25 -6.49 -18.08
CA PHE A 23 0.19 -7.65 -17.29
C PHE A 23 1.68 -7.53 -16.91
N TRP A 24 2.57 -7.34 -17.89
CA TRP A 24 4.01 -7.24 -17.65
C TRP A 24 4.39 -6.01 -16.82
N VAL A 25 3.77 -4.86 -17.07
CA VAL A 25 3.95 -3.67 -16.23
C VAL A 25 3.58 -3.96 -14.78
N GLY A 26 2.43 -4.60 -14.55
CA GLY A 26 2.02 -5.01 -13.19
C GLY A 26 3.01 -5.96 -12.52
N GLN A 27 3.54 -6.94 -13.26
CA GLN A 27 4.56 -7.86 -12.74
C GLN A 27 5.84 -7.13 -12.35
N ILE A 28 6.37 -6.28 -13.25
CA ILE A 28 7.61 -5.54 -13.03
C ILE A 28 7.45 -4.56 -11.87
N LEU A 29 6.33 -3.84 -11.79
CA LEU A 29 6.07 -2.89 -10.71
C LEU A 29 5.94 -3.60 -9.37
N PHE A 30 5.17 -4.69 -9.30
CA PHE A 30 4.99 -5.41 -8.05
C PHE A 30 6.28 -6.10 -7.59
N ALA A 31 6.94 -6.84 -8.49
CA ALA A 31 8.20 -7.50 -8.19
C ALA A 31 9.29 -6.49 -7.85
N GLY A 32 9.38 -5.39 -8.59
CA GLY A 32 10.31 -4.29 -8.35
C GLY A 32 10.08 -3.62 -6.99
N MET A 33 8.82 -3.39 -6.60
CA MET A 33 8.48 -2.82 -5.30
C MET A 33 8.90 -3.75 -4.14
N VAL A 34 8.60 -5.05 -4.25
CA VAL A 34 9.00 -6.04 -3.23
C VAL A 34 10.52 -6.19 -3.19
N ALA A 35 11.17 -6.35 -4.35
CA ALA A 35 12.62 -6.49 -4.44
C ALA A 35 13.33 -5.24 -3.91
N SER A 36 12.85 -4.04 -4.23
CA SER A 36 13.39 -2.78 -3.71
C SER A 36 13.26 -2.70 -2.19
N ALA A 37 12.10 -3.03 -1.62
CA ALA A 37 11.89 -3.04 -0.17
C ALA A 37 12.83 -4.03 0.55
N LEU A 38 13.10 -5.20 -0.05
CA LEU A 38 14.01 -6.21 0.52
C LEU A 38 15.49 -5.85 0.32
N ALA A 39 15.85 -5.24 -0.81
CA ALA A 39 17.21 -4.86 -1.15
C ALA A 39 17.69 -3.62 -0.39
N HIS A 40 16.80 -2.67 -0.11
CA HIS A 40 17.15 -1.42 0.58
C HIS A 40 17.97 -1.59 1.88
N PRO A 41 17.65 -2.49 2.82
CA PRO A 41 18.47 -2.69 4.03
C PRO A 41 19.85 -3.28 3.70
N ILE A 42 19.94 -4.12 2.65
CA ILE A 42 21.21 -4.67 2.18
C ILE A 42 22.08 -3.53 1.64
N LEU A 43 21.51 -2.67 0.79
CA LEU A 43 22.19 -1.49 0.23
C LEU A 43 22.69 -0.54 1.31
N LEU A 44 21.90 -0.31 2.37
CA LEU A 44 22.31 0.53 3.50
C LEU A 44 23.47 -0.10 4.29
N VAL A 45 23.42 -1.41 4.53
CA VAL A 45 24.49 -2.13 5.24
C VAL A 45 25.77 -2.18 4.41
N THR A 46 25.68 -2.46 3.10
CA THR A 46 26.85 -2.45 2.20
C THR A 46 27.45 -1.07 2.13
N LEU A 47 26.64 -0.03 1.92
CA LEU A 47 27.11 1.35 1.90
C LEU A 47 27.84 1.70 3.21
N ALA A 48 27.22 1.46 4.36
CA ALA A 48 27.83 1.75 5.66
C ALA A 48 29.14 0.99 5.88
N TRP A 49 29.18 -0.30 5.51
CA TRP A 49 30.37 -1.13 5.64
C TRP A 49 31.51 -0.64 4.73
N LEU A 50 31.24 -0.36 3.45
CA LEU A 50 32.25 0.16 2.52
C LEU A 50 32.76 1.53 2.96
N THR A 51 31.88 2.43 3.41
CA THR A 51 32.28 3.75 3.92
C THR A 51 33.19 3.63 5.15
N MET A 52 32.86 2.76 6.10
CA MET A 52 33.74 2.50 7.24
C MET A 52 35.07 1.87 6.83
N HIS A 53 35.06 0.95 5.86
CA HIS A 53 36.28 0.32 5.36
C HIS A 53 37.27 1.34 4.78
N ILE A 54 36.76 2.30 3.99
CA ILE A 54 37.56 3.42 3.45
C ILE A 54 38.05 4.32 4.58
N ALA A 55 37.20 4.64 5.56
CA ALA A 55 37.55 5.52 6.68
C ALA A 55 38.70 4.98 7.54
N VAL A 56 38.88 3.66 7.60
CA VAL A 56 39.98 2.98 8.32
C VAL A 56 41.21 2.76 7.41
N GLY A 57 41.20 3.29 6.18
CA GLY A 57 42.32 3.23 5.23
C GLY A 57 42.35 2.00 4.34
N GLY A 58 41.24 1.26 4.26
CA GLY A 58 41.10 0.12 3.36
C GLY A 58 41.04 0.54 1.89
N THR A 59 41.75 -0.18 1.02
CA THR A 59 41.68 0.04 -0.44
C THR A 59 40.52 -0.75 -1.03
N LEU A 60 39.67 -0.09 -1.82
CA LEU A 60 38.57 -0.77 -2.50
C LEU A 60 39.07 -1.56 -3.72
N SER A 61 38.66 -2.81 -3.82
CA SER A 61 38.72 -3.56 -5.08
C SER A 61 37.78 -2.95 -6.13
N THR A 62 38.04 -3.22 -7.40
CA THR A 62 37.18 -2.79 -8.53
C THR A 62 35.72 -3.20 -8.33
N TRP A 63 35.48 -4.40 -7.80
CA TRP A 63 34.12 -4.89 -7.51
C TRP A 63 33.42 -4.06 -6.42
N GLN A 64 34.12 -3.77 -5.32
CA GLN A 64 33.57 -2.95 -4.23
C GLN A 64 33.29 -1.51 -4.68
N SER A 65 34.17 -0.93 -5.50
CA SER A 65 33.96 0.41 -6.07
C SER A 65 32.72 0.46 -6.97
N SER A 66 32.52 -0.56 -7.83
CA SER A 66 31.32 -0.68 -8.66
C SER A 66 30.05 -0.82 -7.83
N LEU A 67 30.07 -1.66 -6.77
CA LEU A 67 28.93 -1.78 -5.85
C LEU A 67 28.62 -0.46 -5.16
N LEU A 68 29.63 0.25 -4.64
CA LEU A 68 29.45 1.55 -4.01
C LEU A 68 28.79 2.56 -4.97
N TRP A 69 29.23 2.59 -6.22
CA TRP A 69 28.68 3.46 -7.25
C TRP A 69 27.23 3.12 -7.57
N ILE A 70 26.91 1.84 -7.77
CA ILE A 70 25.56 1.37 -8.04
C ILE A 70 24.64 1.69 -6.87
N ASP A 71 25.06 1.39 -5.64
CA ASP A 71 24.30 1.65 -4.41
C ASP A 71 24.01 3.15 -4.26
N SER A 72 25.02 3.99 -4.49
CA SER A 72 24.90 5.46 -4.41
C SER A 72 23.92 6.02 -5.44
N VAL A 73 24.03 5.59 -6.69
CA VAL A 73 23.12 6.03 -7.77
C VAL A 73 21.70 5.54 -7.51
N ASN A 74 21.53 4.31 -7.05
CA ASN A 74 20.22 3.73 -6.76
C ASN A 74 19.51 4.49 -5.63
N ILE A 75 20.22 4.77 -4.53
CA ILE A 75 19.71 5.57 -3.42
C ILE A 75 19.36 6.98 -3.92
N ALA A 76 20.27 7.65 -4.64
CA ALA A 76 20.03 9.01 -5.14
C ALA A 76 18.81 9.08 -6.06
N LEU A 77 18.68 8.18 -7.03
CA LEU A 77 17.53 8.12 -7.95
C LEU A 77 16.23 7.76 -7.21
N GLY A 78 16.29 6.87 -6.23
CA GLY A 78 15.13 6.49 -5.41
C GLY A 78 14.58 7.67 -4.63
N TYR A 79 15.43 8.41 -3.93
CA TYR A 79 15.04 9.62 -3.21
C TYR A 79 14.58 10.73 -4.16
N ALA A 80 15.29 10.95 -5.28
CA ALA A 80 14.90 11.96 -6.26
C ALA A 80 13.51 11.67 -6.86
N SER A 81 13.23 10.41 -7.20
CA SER A 81 11.92 9.98 -7.70
C SER A 81 10.82 10.18 -6.67
N PHE A 82 11.09 9.84 -5.40
CA PHE A 82 10.15 10.05 -4.30
C PHE A 82 9.85 11.55 -4.09
N MET A 83 10.88 12.40 -4.12
CA MET A 83 10.71 13.85 -4.01
C MET A 83 9.93 14.41 -5.21
N ALA A 84 10.27 13.99 -6.43
CA ALA A 84 9.58 14.43 -7.65
C ALA A 84 8.08 14.06 -7.60
N LEU A 85 7.75 12.80 -7.33
CA LEU A 85 6.37 12.33 -7.25
C LEU A 85 5.59 13.01 -6.11
N GLY A 86 6.22 13.18 -4.94
CA GLY A 86 5.60 13.89 -3.81
C GLY A 86 5.32 15.36 -4.12
N SER A 87 6.16 16.00 -4.94
CA SER A 87 6.03 17.43 -5.28
C SER A 87 5.05 17.74 -6.42
N MET A 88 4.74 16.76 -7.28
CA MET A 88 3.87 16.92 -8.46
C MET A 88 2.39 17.11 -8.12
N GLY A 89 1.95 16.72 -6.93
CA GLY A 89 0.53 16.79 -6.53
C GLY A 89 0.16 17.90 -5.55
N MET A 90 1.10 18.78 -5.17
CA MET A 90 0.93 19.70 -4.03
C MET A 90 1.00 21.18 -4.40
N GLU A 91 0.13 21.98 -3.78
CA GLU A 91 0.15 23.45 -3.89
C GLU A 91 1.34 24.05 -3.14
N LYS A 92 1.76 25.28 -3.50
CA LYS A 92 2.99 25.90 -2.96
C LYS A 92 3.00 26.02 -1.43
N GLY A 93 1.83 26.17 -0.78
CA GLY A 93 1.72 26.30 0.68
C GLY A 93 1.92 24.99 1.45
N GLU A 94 1.66 23.83 0.85
CA GLU A 94 1.84 22.53 1.52
C GLU A 94 3.32 22.08 1.56
N LYS A 95 4.17 22.74 0.76
CA LYS A 95 5.60 22.42 0.64
C LYS A 95 6.43 22.83 1.85
N GLU A 96 5.95 23.77 2.68
CA GLU A 96 6.69 24.25 3.85
C GLU A 96 6.75 23.24 5.00
N GLY A 97 5.78 22.32 5.09
CA GLY A 97 5.77 21.23 6.10
C GLY A 97 6.48 19.95 5.66
N LEU A 98 6.75 19.81 4.36
CA LEU A 98 7.25 18.58 3.72
C LEU A 98 8.68 18.21 4.12
N TRP A 99 9.53 19.18 4.50
CA TRP A 99 10.91 18.89 4.87
C TRP A 99 11.01 17.92 6.05
N LYS A 100 10.07 18.00 7.01
CA LYS A 100 9.99 17.06 8.14
C LYS A 100 9.69 15.66 7.64
N VAL A 101 8.75 15.54 6.70
CA VAL A 101 8.40 14.26 6.06
C VAL A 101 9.63 13.68 5.36
N TYR A 102 10.36 14.50 4.60
CA TYR A 102 11.59 14.07 3.92
C TYR A 102 12.69 13.61 4.88
N LEU A 103 12.82 14.24 6.04
CA LEU A 103 13.79 13.83 7.07
C LEU A 103 13.44 12.46 7.68
N PHE A 104 12.16 12.16 7.84
CA PHE A 104 11.69 10.86 8.34
C PHE A 104 11.56 9.79 7.24
N THR A 105 11.67 10.14 5.96
CA THR A 105 11.68 9.18 4.84
C THR A 105 12.66 8.02 5.01
N PRO A 106 13.95 8.21 5.35
CA PRO A 106 14.87 7.09 5.58
C PRO A 106 14.41 6.14 6.68
N VAL A 107 13.88 6.69 7.78
CA VAL A 107 13.36 5.89 8.90
C VAL A 107 12.13 5.10 8.45
N TYR A 108 11.23 5.76 7.73
CA TYR A 108 10.04 5.13 7.15
C TYR A 108 10.41 3.99 6.20
N TRP A 109 11.41 4.19 5.32
CA TRP A 109 11.88 3.16 4.40
C TRP A 109 12.52 1.98 5.14
N ALA A 110 13.32 2.23 6.18
CA ALA A 110 13.87 1.16 7.01
C ALA A 110 12.76 0.32 7.68
N MET A 111 11.72 0.98 8.22
CA MET A 111 10.55 0.29 8.78
C MET A 111 9.79 -0.52 7.72
N LEU A 112 9.61 0.05 6.52
CA LEU A 112 8.96 -0.62 5.40
C LEU A 112 9.73 -1.88 4.97
N SER A 113 11.06 -1.78 4.86
CA SER A 113 11.94 -2.90 4.57
C SER A 113 11.88 -3.98 5.63
N TYR A 114 11.92 -3.59 6.91
CA TYR A 114 11.78 -4.55 8.02
C TYR A 114 10.43 -5.28 7.95
N ALA A 115 9.34 -4.55 7.74
CA ALA A 115 8.01 -5.14 7.57
C ALA A 115 7.94 -6.06 6.35
N ALA A 116 8.63 -5.74 5.25
CA ALA A 116 8.70 -6.59 4.06
C ALA A 116 9.41 -7.92 4.33
N TRP A 117 10.56 -7.88 5.02
CA TRP A 117 11.27 -9.10 5.46
C TRP A 117 10.41 -9.94 6.40
N TRP A 118 9.75 -9.30 7.36
CA TRP A 118 8.85 -9.98 8.29
C TRP A 118 7.66 -10.62 7.56
N ALA A 119 7.02 -9.88 6.65
CA ALA A 119 5.91 -10.38 5.85
C ALA A 119 6.32 -11.55 4.96
N LEU A 120 7.52 -11.51 4.36
CA LEU A 120 8.05 -12.61 3.56
C LEU A 120 8.25 -13.87 4.41
N PHE A 121 8.85 -13.71 5.59
CA PHE A 121 9.04 -14.81 6.55
C PHE A 121 7.71 -15.39 7.02
N GLN A 122 6.74 -14.54 7.36
CA GLN A 122 5.43 -14.95 7.84
C GLN A 122 4.61 -15.62 6.73
N LEU A 123 4.73 -15.15 5.49
CA LEU A 123 4.13 -15.79 4.31
C LEU A 123 4.68 -17.21 4.09
N PHE A 124 5.98 -17.42 4.28
CA PHE A 124 6.59 -18.74 4.14
C PHE A 124 6.18 -19.71 5.26
N ARG A 125 6.16 -19.25 6.53
CA ARG A 125 5.83 -20.11 7.68
C ARG A 125 4.35 -20.28 7.95
N ARG A 126 3.55 -19.24 7.71
CA ARG A 126 2.11 -19.18 8.01
C ARG A 126 1.37 -18.40 6.93
N PRO A 127 1.21 -18.97 5.72
CA PRO A 127 0.69 -18.26 4.54
C PRO A 127 -0.72 -17.69 4.70
N HIS A 128 -1.53 -18.22 5.62
CA HIS A 128 -2.90 -17.80 5.87
C HIS A 128 -3.07 -17.00 7.18
N HIS A 129 -1.97 -16.68 7.86
CA HIS A 129 -2.01 -15.89 9.08
C HIS A 129 -2.12 -14.41 8.74
N TRP A 130 -3.12 -13.76 9.30
CA TRP A 130 -3.34 -12.33 9.17
C TRP A 130 -3.49 -11.75 10.59
N ASP A 131 -2.57 -10.88 10.98
CA ASP A 131 -2.62 -10.18 12.26
C ASP A 131 -3.69 -9.06 12.20
N LYS A 132 -4.94 -9.45 12.48
CA LYS A 132 -6.04 -8.51 12.68
C LYS A 132 -5.82 -7.82 14.02
N THR A 133 -5.75 -6.48 14.03
CA THR A 133 -5.90 -5.73 15.27
C THR A 133 -7.27 -6.05 15.89
N PRO A 134 -7.38 -6.26 17.21
CA PRO A 134 -8.68 -6.44 17.85
C PRO A 134 -9.52 -5.18 17.64
N HIS A 135 -10.53 -5.26 16.78
CA HIS A 135 -11.49 -4.17 16.63
C HIS A 135 -12.42 -4.26 17.84
N ARG A 136 -12.40 -3.24 18.70
CA ARG A 136 -13.46 -3.10 19.70
C ARG A 136 -14.77 -3.02 18.94
N SER A 137 -15.66 -3.99 19.17
CA SER A 137 -17.03 -3.97 18.70
C SER A 137 -17.59 -2.60 19.07
N ALA A 138 -18.14 -1.88 18.09
CA ALA A 138 -18.85 -0.64 18.36
C ALA A 138 -19.81 -0.92 19.53
N GLY A 139 -19.66 -0.15 20.61
CA GLY A 139 -20.50 -0.25 21.80
C GLY A 139 -21.98 -0.19 21.42
N PRO A 140 -22.89 -0.62 22.32
CA PRO A 140 -24.31 -0.74 22.02
C PRO A 140 -24.77 0.49 21.26
N ARG A 141 -25.27 0.28 20.02
CA ARG A 141 -25.88 1.33 19.21
C ARG A 141 -26.82 2.06 20.15
N ILE A 142 -26.51 3.31 20.50
CA ILE A 142 -27.47 4.18 21.17
C ILE A 142 -28.57 4.35 20.12
N VAL A 143 -29.60 3.52 20.25
CA VAL A 143 -30.88 3.77 19.61
C VAL A 143 -31.36 5.01 20.31
N VAL A 144 -31.12 6.17 19.69
CA VAL A 144 -31.82 7.39 20.06
C VAL A 144 -33.29 7.06 19.83
N ARG A 145 -33.96 6.66 20.91
CA ARG A 145 -35.40 6.47 20.92
C ARG A 145 -35.94 7.86 20.68
N GLY A 146 -36.29 8.14 19.42
CA GLY A 146 -36.91 9.38 19.04
C GLY A 146 -38.07 9.59 20.00
N GLU A 147 -37.99 10.65 20.79
CA GLU A 147 -39.18 11.17 21.42
C GLU A 147 -40.11 11.51 20.27
N ALA A 148 -41.15 10.67 20.13
CA ALA A 148 -42.27 10.94 19.27
C ALA A 148 -42.89 12.22 19.83
N HIS A 149 -42.43 13.36 19.30
CA HIS A 149 -43.11 14.63 19.46
C HIS A 149 -44.51 14.38 18.92
N SER A 150 -45.46 14.27 19.86
CA SER A 150 -46.87 14.05 19.59
C SER A 150 -47.39 15.23 18.79
N LEU A 151 -47.30 15.13 17.47
CA LEU A 151 -48.20 15.83 16.58
C LEU A 151 -49.38 14.89 16.39
N ALA A 152 -50.43 15.16 17.15
CA ALA A 152 -51.73 14.54 16.99
C ALA A 152 -52.23 14.76 15.55
N VAL A 153 -52.03 13.75 14.70
CA VAL A 153 -52.73 13.62 13.43
C VAL A 153 -54.00 12.83 13.71
N ALA A 154 -55.14 13.47 13.45
CA ALA A 154 -56.48 12.95 13.62
C ALA A 154 -56.67 11.58 12.92
N PRO A 155 -57.57 10.71 13.42
CA PRO A 155 -57.71 9.35 12.91
C PRO A 155 -58.47 9.34 11.57
N GLY A 156 -57.72 9.39 10.47
CA GLY A 156 -58.20 8.99 9.16
C GLY A 156 -58.02 7.48 8.99
N ARG A 157 -59.13 6.74 8.92
CA ARG A 157 -59.18 5.35 8.44
C ARG A 157 -58.28 5.19 7.20
N LEU A 158 -57.54 4.07 7.11
CA LEU A 158 -57.72 3.05 6.06
C LEU A 158 -56.61 1.98 6.08
N ALA A 159 -57.07 0.73 6.15
CA ALA A 159 -56.58 -0.45 5.46
C ALA A 159 -55.13 -0.94 5.68
N SER A 160 -55.05 -2.02 6.45
CA SER A 160 -54.00 -3.03 6.45
C SER A 160 -53.72 -3.63 5.07
N GLY A 161 -52.46 -3.58 4.62
CA GLY A 161 -51.94 -4.39 3.52
C GLY A 161 -50.41 -4.26 3.40
N PRO A 162 -49.65 -5.36 3.18
CA PRO A 162 -48.19 -5.28 3.14
C PRO A 162 -47.71 -4.58 1.85
N ALA A 163 -46.86 -3.56 2.03
CA ALA A 163 -46.27 -2.77 0.95
C ALA A 163 -45.44 -3.67 0.00
N ARG A 164 -45.89 -3.78 -1.24
CA ARG A 164 -45.23 -4.51 -2.33
C ARG A 164 -44.09 -3.64 -2.88
N ILE A 165 -42.85 -4.08 -2.73
CA ILE A 165 -41.67 -3.40 -3.28
C ILE A 165 -41.73 -3.47 -4.83
N PRO A 166 -41.62 -2.35 -5.57
CA PRO A 166 -41.61 -2.38 -7.03
C PRO A 166 -40.29 -2.99 -7.54
N LYS A 167 -40.37 -3.96 -8.46
CA LYS A 167 -39.22 -4.50 -9.20
C LYS A 167 -38.72 -3.43 -10.20
N PRO A 168 -37.40 -3.21 -10.34
CA PRO A 168 -36.87 -2.31 -11.36
C PRO A 168 -37.11 -2.87 -12.77
N ALA A 169 -37.52 -1.98 -13.69
CA ALA A 169 -37.82 -2.30 -15.07
C ALA A 169 -36.54 -2.72 -15.83
N ARG A 170 -36.64 -3.79 -16.64
CA ARG A 170 -35.58 -4.18 -17.58
C ARG A 170 -35.58 -3.21 -18.78
N PRO A 171 -34.42 -2.80 -19.29
CA PRO A 171 -34.34 -2.04 -20.53
C PRO A 171 -34.67 -2.96 -21.73
N SER A 172 -35.49 -2.45 -22.66
CA SER A 172 -35.84 -3.13 -23.91
C SER A 172 -34.73 -2.99 -24.95
N PRO A 173 -34.44 -4.02 -25.75
CA PRO A 173 -33.45 -3.95 -26.82
C PRO A 173 -33.99 -3.15 -28.02
N ARG A 174 -33.15 -2.27 -28.56
CA ARG A 174 -33.15 -1.87 -29.97
C ARG A 174 -31.74 -2.06 -30.49
#